data_AF-A0A087SWF3-F1
#
_entry.id   AF-A0A087SWF3-F1
#
_cell.length_a   1.000
_cell.length_b   1.000
_cell.length_c   1.000
_cell.angle_alpha   90.00
_cell.angle_beta   90.00
_cell.angle_gamma   90.00
#
_symmetry.space_group_name_H-M   'P 1'
#
loop_
_entity.id
_entity.type
_entity.pdbx_description
1 polymer ?
#
loop_
_entity_poly.entity_id
_entity_poly.type
_entity_poly.pdbx_seq_one_letter_code
_entity_poly.pdbx_strand_id
1 'polypeptide(L)'
;MPGFVAVHVGAGYHADNLRPLYKKTCKNACKVAVQLLQEECNATEAVSAAVAVLEDCPLTNAGIGSNLSITGNVECDAGIMDGASLNFGSVGALCNIKNPIKVAQNVLEEQNRGLLSHGRIPPCILVGSGALEWAKEHGFCEIDQKQLSTEVSRAIYLKNKSLLKKVIPSEPKSNFISDTLEQRSFGESTLLDTVGAVCVDAFGNVSSAVSSGGLLLKHCGRIGQASVYGSGCWAENSLSTEKPSIACSATGVGEYLIKTVFAKECCQMLCDNVNSLTALPDVFRKKFLDSPYIRTVGQKLAGVLVLKSYSDEGYCELGWAHTTKTMIVGYMNVSGKKPFAVVSAQPEGSRYGESIVGSEKSFKLS
;
A
#
# COMPACT_ATOMS: atom_id res chain seq x y z
N MET A 1 13.32 -8.10 23.12
CA MET A 1 11.90 -7.72 22.97
C MET A 1 11.43 -8.24 21.63
N PRO A 2 10.32 -9.00 21.57
CA PRO A 2 9.79 -9.49 20.30
C PRO A 2 9.19 -8.35 19.48
N GLY A 3 9.33 -8.44 18.16
CA GLY A 3 8.69 -7.50 17.24
C GLY A 3 9.33 -7.54 15.86
N PHE A 4 8.53 -7.24 14.84
CA PHE A 4 8.96 -7.33 13.46
C PHE A 4 8.17 -6.36 12.59
N VAL A 5 8.85 -5.72 11.64
CA VAL A 5 8.24 -4.84 10.66
C VAL A 5 8.71 -5.20 9.25
N ALA A 6 7.80 -5.09 8.30
CA ALA A 6 8.11 -5.14 6.88
C ALA A 6 7.38 -4.03 6.12
N VAL A 7 8.00 -3.57 5.04
CA VAL A 7 7.50 -2.49 4.20
C VAL A 7 7.68 -2.81 2.73
N HIS A 8 6.87 -2.20 1.86
CA HIS A 8 7.11 -2.17 0.42
C HIS A 8 7.08 -0.74 -0.12
N VAL A 9 7.81 -0.51 -1.21
CA VAL A 9 7.72 0.74 -2.00
C VAL A 9 7.00 0.54 -3.33
N GLY A 10 6.16 -0.49 -3.40
CA GLY A 10 5.23 -0.72 -4.49
C GLY A 10 5.64 -1.86 -5.40
N ALA A 11 4.67 -2.37 -6.15
CA ALA A 11 4.86 -3.38 -7.19
C ALA A 11 4.65 -2.71 -8.55
N GLY A 12 5.66 -2.78 -9.41
CA GLY A 12 5.67 -2.08 -10.69
C GLY A 12 7.03 -2.20 -11.36
N TYR A 13 7.57 -1.06 -11.77
CA TYR A 13 8.90 -0.98 -12.38
C TYR A 13 9.84 -0.09 -11.57
N HIS A 14 10.95 -0.66 -11.10
CA HIS A 14 12.01 0.07 -10.40
C HIS A 14 13.27 0.13 -11.27
N ALA A 15 13.55 1.32 -11.82
CA ALA A 15 14.73 1.56 -12.64
C ALA A 15 16.03 1.21 -11.88
N ASP A 16 16.96 0.54 -12.55
CA ASP A 16 18.13 -0.11 -11.95
C ASP A 16 19.01 0.86 -11.17
N ASN A 17 19.19 2.08 -11.71
CA ASN A 17 19.95 3.15 -11.08
C ASN A 17 19.28 3.70 -9.79
N LEU A 18 17.96 3.59 -9.66
CA LEU A 18 17.20 4.05 -8.49
C LEU A 18 16.99 2.95 -7.44
N ARG A 19 17.18 1.66 -7.78
CA ARG A 19 17.02 0.54 -6.84
C ARG A 19 17.81 0.72 -5.53
N PRO A 20 19.07 1.21 -5.51
CA PRO A 20 19.79 1.46 -4.25
C PRO A 20 19.10 2.49 -3.35
N LEU A 21 18.50 3.53 -3.93
CA LEU A 21 17.77 4.56 -3.19
C LEU A 21 16.47 4.00 -2.61
N TYR A 22 15.69 3.26 -3.39
CA TYR A 22 14.48 2.58 -2.89
C TYR A 22 14.80 1.62 -1.74
N LYS A 23 15.87 0.83 -1.85
CA LYS A 23 16.32 -0.06 -0.76
C LYS A 23 16.72 0.73 0.48
N LYS A 24 17.36 1.90 0.32
CA LYS A 24 17.71 2.79 1.44
C LYS A 24 16.44 3.33 2.11
N THR A 25 15.45 3.77 1.34
CA THR A 25 14.15 4.22 1.85
C THR A 25 13.44 3.13 2.65
N CYS A 26 13.32 1.90 2.14
CA CYS A 26 12.72 0.79 2.89
C CYS A 26 13.47 0.51 4.21
N LYS A 27 14.81 0.54 4.18
CA LYS A 27 15.64 0.33 5.37
C LYS A 27 15.42 1.42 6.42
N ASN A 28 15.28 2.68 6.00
CA ASN A 28 15.02 3.80 6.90
C ASN A 28 13.63 3.67 7.54
N ALA A 29 12.60 3.34 6.77
CA ALA A 29 11.26 3.11 7.28
C ALA A 29 11.24 1.97 8.32
N CYS A 30 11.93 0.86 8.05
CA CYS A 30 12.06 -0.24 9.01
C CYS A 30 12.77 0.18 10.30
N LYS A 31 13.82 1.01 10.22
CA LYS A 31 14.55 1.49 11.41
C LYS A 31 13.67 2.34 12.31
N VAL A 32 12.91 3.27 11.73
CA VAL A 32 12.01 4.15 12.49
C VAL A 32 10.93 3.33 13.19
N ALA A 33 10.32 2.37 12.49
CA ALA A 33 9.33 1.50 13.10
C ALA A 33 9.93 0.62 14.21
N VAL A 34 11.10 0.01 14.01
CA VAL A 34 11.76 -0.79 15.05
C VAL A 34 12.14 0.06 16.26
N GLN A 35 12.55 1.30 16.07
CA GLN A 35 12.82 2.19 17.20
C GLN A 35 11.56 2.37 18.06
N LEU A 36 10.40 2.63 17.46
CA LEU A 36 9.13 2.74 18.19
C LEU A 36 8.76 1.42 18.88
N LEU A 37 8.95 0.27 18.21
CA LEU A 37 8.70 -1.02 18.83
C LEU A 37 9.62 -1.30 20.03
N GLN A 38 10.87 -0.81 20.00
CA GLN A 38 11.80 -0.89 21.13
C GLN A 38 11.38 0.01 22.31
N GLU A 39 10.63 1.07 22.02
CA GLU A 39 10.02 1.99 22.98
C GLU A 39 8.62 1.50 23.45
N GLU A 40 8.26 0.24 23.14
CA GLU A 40 6.97 -0.39 23.49
C GLU A 40 5.73 0.28 22.88
N CYS A 41 5.89 1.05 21.81
CA CYS A 41 4.76 1.54 21.01
C CYS A 41 3.99 0.38 20.36
N ASN A 42 2.71 0.62 20.10
CA ASN A 42 1.84 -0.38 19.51
C ASN A 42 2.12 -0.59 18.00
N ALA A 43 1.58 -1.67 17.44
CA ALA A 43 1.77 -2.00 16.03
C ALA A 43 1.25 -0.90 15.06
N THR A 44 0.17 -0.18 15.40
CA THR A 44 -0.41 0.86 14.53
C THR A 44 0.49 2.10 14.43
N GLU A 45 1.08 2.54 15.55
CA GLU A 45 2.07 3.61 15.59
C GLU A 45 3.31 3.25 14.75
N ALA A 46 3.79 2.01 14.87
CA ALA A 46 4.95 1.52 14.15
C ALA A 46 4.72 1.49 12.62
N VAL A 47 3.60 0.93 12.13
CA VAL A 47 3.31 0.91 10.68
C VAL A 47 3.04 2.32 10.14
N SER A 48 2.37 3.17 10.90
CA SER A 48 2.11 4.55 10.51
C SER A 48 3.40 5.35 10.39
N ALA A 49 4.33 5.21 11.34
CA ALA A 49 5.64 5.85 11.26
C ALA A 49 6.48 5.31 10.09
N ALA A 50 6.44 4.00 9.83
CA ALA A 50 7.10 3.40 8.67
C ALA A 50 6.58 4.03 7.37
N VAL A 51 5.26 4.07 7.19
CA VAL A 51 4.63 4.61 5.98
C VAL A 51 4.87 6.12 5.86
N ALA A 52 4.88 6.89 6.95
CA ALA A 52 5.21 8.31 6.90
C ALA A 52 6.63 8.56 6.37
N VAL A 53 7.61 7.72 6.71
CA VAL A 53 8.97 7.78 6.13
C VAL A 53 8.95 7.47 4.64
N LEU A 54 8.06 6.58 4.19
CA LEU A 54 7.89 6.28 2.77
C LEU A 54 7.22 7.46 2.05
N GLU A 55 6.16 8.04 2.61
CA GLU A 55 5.46 9.24 2.09
C GLU A 55 6.36 10.48 1.99
N ASP A 56 7.34 10.60 2.89
CA ASP A 56 8.32 11.69 2.85
C ASP A 56 9.38 11.49 1.74
N CYS A 57 9.43 10.32 1.10
CA CYS A 57 10.38 10.03 0.06
C CYS A 57 9.89 10.55 -1.30
N PRO A 58 10.59 11.51 -1.94
CA PRO A 58 10.15 12.10 -3.21
C PRO A 58 10.14 11.12 -4.42
N LEU A 59 10.63 9.89 -4.22
CA LEU A 59 10.68 8.84 -5.23
C LEU A 59 9.42 7.95 -5.26
N THR A 60 8.57 8.04 -4.25
CA THR A 60 7.37 7.19 -4.12
C THR A 60 6.11 7.95 -4.52
N ASN A 61 5.10 7.25 -5.06
CA ASN A 61 3.79 7.82 -5.32
C ASN A 61 2.92 7.77 -4.04
N ALA A 62 3.33 8.47 -2.99
CA ALA A 62 2.56 8.60 -1.76
C ALA A 62 3.05 9.84 -1.00
N GLY A 63 2.16 10.63 -0.41
CA GLY A 63 2.55 11.89 0.22
C GLY A 63 3.31 12.79 -0.75
N ILE A 64 4.58 13.10 -0.42
CA ILE A 64 5.48 13.89 -1.25
C ILE A 64 5.97 13.06 -2.45
N GLY A 65 5.81 13.60 -3.65
CA GLY A 65 6.18 12.89 -4.89
C GLY A 65 5.02 12.16 -5.55
N SER A 66 3.81 12.26 -4.96
CA SER A 66 2.58 11.74 -5.54
C SER A 66 2.33 12.21 -6.97
N ASN A 67 1.67 11.35 -7.75
CA ASN A 67 1.14 11.63 -9.06
C ASN A 67 0.11 12.77 -9.01
N LEU A 68 0.08 13.56 -10.07
CA LEU A 68 -0.86 14.68 -10.21
C LEU A 68 -2.12 14.22 -10.94
N SER A 69 -3.28 14.69 -10.47
CA SER A 69 -4.59 14.53 -11.10
C SER A 69 -4.64 15.27 -12.44
N ILE A 70 -5.73 15.10 -13.20
CA ILE A 70 -5.94 15.78 -14.49
C ILE A 70 -5.85 17.32 -14.39
N THR A 71 -6.24 17.89 -13.24
CA THR A 71 -6.16 19.33 -12.95
C THR A 71 -4.78 19.77 -12.46
N GLY A 72 -3.90 18.84 -12.12
CA GLY A 72 -2.53 19.12 -11.67
C GLY A 72 -2.38 19.18 -10.15
N ASN A 73 -3.35 18.68 -9.40
CA ASN A 73 -3.31 18.62 -7.94
C ASN A 73 -2.89 17.23 -7.45
N VAL A 74 -2.29 17.17 -6.27
CA VAL A 74 -2.05 15.93 -5.52
C VAL A 74 -3.27 15.63 -4.66
N GLU A 75 -3.79 14.42 -4.81
CA GLU A 75 -4.83 13.86 -3.95
C GLU A 75 -4.36 12.48 -3.49
N CYS A 76 -4.29 12.24 -2.19
CA CYS A 76 -3.76 11.00 -1.63
C CYS A 76 -4.87 10.13 -1.02
N ASP A 77 -4.66 8.82 -1.08
CA ASP A 77 -5.46 7.80 -0.42
C ASP A 77 -4.57 7.04 0.56
N ALA A 78 -5.01 6.88 1.81
CA ALA A 78 -4.28 6.11 2.82
C ALA A 78 -5.24 5.40 3.77
N GLY A 79 -4.81 4.25 4.27
CA GLY A 79 -5.60 3.41 5.17
C GLY A 79 -4.72 2.63 6.13
N ILE A 80 -5.25 2.37 7.33
CA ILE A 80 -4.58 1.63 8.40
C ILE A 80 -5.62 0.77 9.13
N MET A 81 -5.19 -0.43 9.53
CA MET A 81 -6.02 -1.36 10.29
C MET A 81 -5.26 -1.89 11.49
N ASP A 82 -5.95 -1.96 12.63
CA ASP A 82 -5.46 -2.58 13.85
C ASP A 82 -6.01 -4.01 13.97
N GLY A 83 -5.12 -4.99 14.14
CA GLY A 83 -5.52 -6.38 14.30
C GLY A 83 -6.17 -6.67 15.64
N ALA A 84 -5.87 -5.90 16.70
CA ALA A 84 -6.41 -6.13 18.04
C ALA A 84 -7.86 -5.66 18.18
N SER A 85 -8.14 -4.40 17.82
CA SER A 85 -9.49 -3.81 17.87
C SER A 85 -10.33 -4.11 16.63
N LEU A 86 -9.70 -4.53 15.53
CA LEU A 86 -10.31 -4.65 14.19
C LEU A 86 -10.81 -3.32 13.61
N ASN A 87 -10.48 -2.18 14.24
CA ASN A 87 -10.81 -0.87 13.73
C ASN A 87 -9.96 -0.53 12.50
N PHE A 88 -10.56 0.25 11.60
CA PHE A 88 -9.95 0.72 10.36
C PHE A 88 -10.14 2.21 10.24
N GLY A 89 -9.05 2.93 9.94
CA GLY A 89 -9.10 4.36 9.65
C GLY A 89 -8.58 4.61 8.25
N SER A 90 -9.25 5.47 7.49
CA SER A 90 -8.76 5.88 6.18
C SER A 90 -9.15 7.30 5.78
N VAL A 91 -8.34 7.83 4.87
CA VAL A 91 -8.59 9.09 4.16
C VAL A 91 -8.47 8.88 2.67
N GLY A 92 -9.35 9.50 1.89
CA GLY A 92 -9.38 9.38 0.44
C GLY A 92 -9.47 10.73 -0.26
N ALA A 93 -8.85 10.86 -1.43
CA ALA A 93 -8.72 12.12 -2.16
C ALA A 93 -8.28 13.29 -1.26
N LEU A 94 -7.45 13.00 -0.24
CA LEU A 94 -6.99 13.98 0.72
C LEU A 94 -5.93 14.87 0.06
N CYS A 95 -6.15 16.17 0.16
CA CYS A 95 -5.27 17.19 -0.39
C CYS A 95 -4.53 17.93 0.74
N ASN A 96 -3.42 18.60 0.41
CA ASN A 96 -2.78 19.59 1.29
C ASN A 96 -2.29 19.06 2.66
N ILE A 97 -2.11 17.74 2.80
CA ILE A 97 -1.53 17.14 4.01
C ILE A 97 -0.28 16.37 3.63
N LYS A 98 0.81 16.62 4.38
CA LYS A 98 2.12 15.99 4.15
C LYS A 98 2.06 14.47 4.25
N ASN A 99 1.47 13.97 5.33
CA ASN A 99 1.45 12.54 5.66
C ASN A 99 0.00 12.02 5.82
N PRO A 100 -0.68 11.65 4.71
CA PRO A 100 -2.02 11.08 4.74
C PRO A 100 -2.19 9.92 5.71
N ILE A 101 -1.18 9.04 5.86
CA ILE A 101 -1.28 7.91 6.79
C ILE A 101 -1.47 8.34 8.25
N LYS A 102 -0.94 9.50 8.64
CA LYS A 102 -1.07 10.02 10.01
C LYS A 102 -2.49 10.50 10.30
N VAL A 103 -3.18 11.02 9.29
CA VAL A 103 -4.61 11.35 9.41
C VAL A 103 -5.44 10.08 9.47
N ALA A 104 -5.13 9.07 8.64
CA ALA A 104 -5.79 7.76 8.71
C ALA A 104 -5.60 7.09 10.09
N GLN A 105 -4.40 7.17 10.67
CA GLN A 105 -4.12 6.73 12.05
C GLN A 105 -5.00 7.47 13.06
N ASN A 106 -5.09 8.81 12.97
CA ASN A 106 -5.94 9.57 13.88
C ASN A 106 -7.43 9.17 13.74
N VAL A 107 -7.94 8.94 12.52
CA VAL A 107 -9.31 8.42 12.31
C VAL A 107 -9.53 7.07 13.00
N LEU A 108 -8.54 6.18 12.97
CA LEU A 108 -8.58 4.90 13.71
C LEU A 108 -8.58 5.14 15.23
N GLU A 109 -7.71 6.02 15.72
CA GLU A 109 -7.58 6.31 17.15
C GLU A 109 -8.84 6.96 17.74
N GLU A 110 -9.52 7.86 17.01
CA GLU A 110 -10.80 8.42 17.47
C GLU A 110 -11.88 7.33 17.59
N GLN A 111 -11.85 6.27 16.77
CA GLN A 111 -12.73 5.11 16.94
C GLN A 111 -12.45 4.36 18.25
N ASN A 112 -11.17 4.23 18.62
CA ASN A 112 -10.77 3.59 19.88
C ASN A 112 -11.16 4.40 21.12
N ARG A 113 -11.36 5.72 21.00
CA ARG A 113 -11.83 6.57 22.11
C ARG A 113 -13.33 6.40 22.41
N GLY A 114 -14.06 5.71 21.54
CA GLY A 114 -15.46 5.36 21.73
C GLY A 114 -16.43 6.28 20.99
N LEU A 115 -17.63 6.41 21.52
CA LEU A 115 -18.70 7.15 20.84
C LEU A 115 -18.44 8.66 20.88
N LEU A 116 -18.76 9.32 19.77
CA LEU A 116 -18.83 10.77 19.71
C LEU A 116 -20.05 11.29 20.49
N SER A 117 -20.13 12.61 20.65
CA SER A 117 -21.24 13.32 21.29
C SER A 117 -22.61 12.78 20.83
N HIS A 118 -23.53 12.56 21.77
CA HIS A 118 -24.86 11.98 21.54
C HIS A 118 -24.85 10.53 21.05
N GLY A 119 -23.81 9.76 21.37
CA GLY A 119 -23.74 8.33 21.07
C GLY A 119 -23.49 8.03 19.58
N ARG A 120 -22.97 8.99 18.82
CA ARG A 120 -22.70 8.82 17.39
C ARG A 120 -21.46 7.95 17.18
N ILE A 121 -21.53 7.08 16.19
CA ILE A 121 -20.39 6.23 15.79
C ILE A 121 -19.35 7.12 15.07
N PRO A 122 -18.08 7.09 15.49
CA PRO A 122 -17.01 7.82 14.81
C PRO A 122 -16.80 7.33 13.36
N PRO A 123 -16.35 8.20 12.45
CA PRO A 123 -16.10 7.82 11.07
C PRO A 123 -14.91 6.86 10.99
N CYS A 124 -14.97 5.90 10.07
CA CYS A 124 -13.83 5.05 9.70
C CYS A 124 -13.17 5.48 8.37
N ILE A 125 -13.88 6.25 7.55
CA ILE A 125 -13.42 6.74 6.25
C ILE A 125 -13.85 8.20 6.09
N LEU A 126 -12.91 9.09 5.78
CA LEU A 126 -13.16 10.49 5.43
C LEU A 126 -12.57 10.80 4.07
N VAL A 127 -13.17 11.72 3.31
CA VAL A 127 -12.68 12.06 1.96
C VAL A 127 -12.67 13.56 1.67
N GLY A 128 -11.82 13.97 0.73
CA GLY A 128 -11.81 15.31 0.15
C GLY A 128 -11.66 16.42 1.19
N SER A 129 -12.46 17.48 1.07
CA SER A 129 -12.42 18.63 1.98
C SER A 129 -12.79 18.26 3.42
N GLY A 130 -13.73 17.33 3.63
CA GLY A 130 -14.10 16.90 4.98
C GLY A 130 -12.96 16.18 5.70
N ALA A 131 -12.14 15.40 4.97
CA ALA A 131 -10.93 14.81 5.54
C ALA A 131 -9.86 15.86 5.89
N LEU A 132 -9.74 16.92 5.08
CA LEU A 132 -8.83 18.03 5.36
C LEU A 132 -9.29 18.86 6.58
N GLU A 133 -10.58 19.16 6.68
CA GLU A 133 -11.17 19.84 7.84
C GLU A 133 -10.94 19.04 9.11
N TRP A 134 -11.24 17.74 9.08
CA TRP A 134 -10.92 16.82 10.18
C TRP A 134 -9.45 16.88 10.57
N ALA A 135 -8.54 16.80 9.59
CA ALA A 135 -7.11 16.86 9.86
C ALA A 135 -6.73 18.18 10.57
N LYS A 136 -7.28 19.32 10.12
CA LYS A 136 -7.01 20.62 10.74
C LYS A 136 -7.54 20.71 12.17
N GLU A 137 -8.74 20.19 12.42
CA GLU A 137 -9.34 20.12 13.77
C GLU A 137 -8.50 19.29 14.74
N HIS A 138 -7.80 18.27 14.24
CA HIS A 138 -6.91 17.40 15.01
C HIS A 138 -5.44 17.84 14.98
N GLY A 139 -5.16 19.09 14.57
CA GLY A 139 -3.83 19.71 14.68
C GLY A 139 -2.85 19.40 13.55
N PHE A 140 -3.30 18.75 12.46
CA PHE A 140 -2.46 18.54 11.28
C PHE A 140 -2.31 19.83 10.48
N CYS A 141 -1.07 20.15 10.11
CA CYS A 141 -0.75 21.35 9.33
C CYS A 141 -1.11 21.17 7.85
N GLU A 142 -1.91 22.10 7.34
CA GLU A 142 -2.17 22.24 5.91
C GLU A 142 -0.91 22.78 5.20
N ILE A 143 -0.51 22.13 4.11
CA ILE A 143 0.65 22.50 3.29
C ILE A 143 0.24 22.81 1.86
N ASP A 144 1.07 23.57 1.13
CA ASP A 144 0.77 23.95 -0.25
C ASP A 144 0.92 22.74 -1.20
N GLN A 145 0.06 22.65 -2.22
CA GLN A 145 0.12 21.62 -3.27
C GLN A 145 1.50 21.53 -3.94
N LYS A 146 2.22 22.64 -4.05
CA LYS A 146 3.58 22.69 -4.59
C LYS A 146 4.60 21.99 -3.70
N GLN A 147 4.35 21.86 -2.40
CA GLN A 147 5.23 21.12 -1.50
C GLN A 147 5.03 19.61 -1.63
N LEU A 148 3.84 19.16 -2.06
CA LEU A 148 3.53 17.74 -2.28
C LEU A 148 4.06 17.23 -3.63
N SER A 149 4.04 18.07 -4.67
CA SER A 149 4.58 17.69 -5.98
C SER A 149 6.08 18.01 -6.12
N THR A 150 6.86 17.02 -6.56
CA THR A 150 8.29 17.18 -6.89
C THR A 150 8.48 17.65 -8.34
N GLU A 151 9.65 18.19 -8.67
CA GLU A 151 9.99 18.53 -10.06
C GLU A 151 9.83 17.33 -11.01
N VAL A 152 10.22 16.14 -10.56
CA VAL A 152 10.09 14.89 -11.31
C VAL A 152 8.60 14.56 -11.56
N SER A 153 7.76 14.58 -10.52
CA SER A 153 6.32 14.30 -10.67
C SER A 153 5.62 15.29 -11.61
N ARG A 154 5.99 16.58 -11.53
CA ARG A 154 5.47 17.63 -12.43
C ARG A 154 5.92 17.42 -13.87
N ALA A 155 7.20 17.07 -14.10
CA ALA A 155 7.70 16.80 -15.44
C ALA A 155 6.97 15.61 -16.09
N ILE A 156 6.75 14.53 -15.33
CA ILE A 156 5.98 13.36 -15.76
C ILE A 156 4.53 13.77 -16.08
N TYR A 157 3.89 14.56 -15.22
CA TYR A 157 2.55 15.09 -15.44
C TYR A 157 2.44 15.92 -16.73
N LEU A 158 3.33 16.91 -16.93
CA LEU A 158 3.30 17.79 -18.10
C LEU A 158 3.50 16.99 -19.40
N LYS A 159 4.45 16.04 -19.40
CA LYS A 159 4.68 15.13 -20.53
C LYS A 159 3.41 14.38 -20.88
N ASN A 160 2.78 13.69 -19.93
CA ASN A 160 1.60 12.86 -20.18
C ASN A 160 0.35 13.69 -20.52
N LYS A 161 0.17 14.87 -19.90
CA LYS A 161 -0.93 15.80 -20.23
C LYS A 161 -0.81 16.32 -21.66
N SER A 162 0.41 16.55 -22.15
CA SER A 162 0.65 16.95 -23.54
C SER A 162 0.28 15.84 -24.54
N LEU A 163 0.52 14.57 -24.18
CA LEU A 163 0.15 13.41 -25.00
C LEU A 163 -1.38 13.26 -25.10
N LEU A 164 -2.11 13.45 -24.00
CA LEU A 164 -3.58 13.41 -24.02
C LEU A 164 -4.19 14.42 -25.00
N LYS A 165 -3.66 15.64 -25.04
CA LYS A 165 -4.13 16.69 -25.97
C LYS A 165 -3.95 16.33 -27.44
N LYS A 166 -2.94 15.51 -27.77
CA LYS A 166 -2.68 15.04 -29.15
C LYS A 166 -3.61 13.89 -29.57
N VAL A 167 -4.32 13.27 -28.62
CA VAL A 167 -5.18 12.09 -28.84
C VAL A 167 -6.67 12.47 -28.90
N ILE A 168 -7.04 13.72 -28.57
CA ILE A 168 -8.43 14.19 -28.72
C ILE A 168 -8.77 14.20 -30.23
N PRO A 169 -9.71 13.36 -30.70
CA PRO A 169 -9.92 13.18 -32.13
C PRO A 169 -10.65 14.37 -32.75
N SER A 170 -10.10 14.89 -33.84
CA SER A 170 -10.88 15.47 -34.92
C SER A 170 -11.74 14.36 -35.57
N GLU A 171 -13.05 14.41 -35.32
CA GLU A 171 -14.17 13.64 -35.91
C GLU A 171 -14.23 12.10 -35.74
N PRO A 172 -15.46 11.53 -35.63
CA PRO A 172 -15.65 10.09 -35.45
C PRO A 172 -15.56 9.37 -36.79
N LYS A 173 -14.41 8.77 -37.11
CA LYS A 173 -14.34 7.78 -38.18
C LYS A 173 -14.69 6.41 -37.64
N SER A 174 -15.90 5.96 -37.95
CA SER A 174 -16.30 4.56 -37.92
C SER A 174 -15.31 3.74 -38.76
N ASN A 175 -14.56 2.86 -38.11
CA ASN A 175 -14.20 1.53 -38.61
C ASN A 175 -13.51 0.76 -37.49
N PHE A 176 -14.09 -0.38 -37.13
CA PHE A 176 -13.42 -1.45 -36.43
C PHE A 176 -12.12 -1.80 -37.18
N ILE A 177 -10.98 -1.88 -36.47
CA ILE A 177 -9.86 -2.84 -36.69
C ILE A 177 -8.65 -2.49 -35.77
N SER A 178 -8.18 -3.53 -35.07
CA SER A 178 -6.82 -3.86 -34.58
C SER A 178 -6.11 -3.03 -33.50
N ASP A 179 -5.90 -3.64 -32.32
CA ASP A 179 -4.60 -4.05 -31.74
C ASP A 179 -3.39 -3.09 -31.72
N THR A 180 -3.54 -1.79 -31.96
CA THR A 180 -2.40 -0.85 -31.96
C THR A 180 -2.51 0.33 -31.00
N LEU A 181 -3.51 0.33 -30.12
CA LEU A 181 -3.65 1.33 -29.04
C LEU A 181 -3.22 0.82 -27.65
N GLU A 182 -3.14 -0.50 -27.43
CA GLU A 182 -2.73 -1.08 -26.13
C GLU A 182 -1.21 -1.10 -25.90
N GLN A 183 -0.40 -0.84 -26.92
CA GLN A 183 1.07 -0.83 -26.82
C GLN A 183 1.70 0.55 -26.63
N ARG A 184 0.90 1.64 -26.54
CA ARG A 184 1.43 2.98 -26.25
C ARG A 184 1.60 3.18 -24.73
N SER A 185 2.65 2.56 -24.21
CA SER A 185 3.45 3.06 -23.07
C SER A 185 2.71 3.36 -21.75
N PHE A 186 2.12 2.33 -21.14
CA PHE A 186 2.06 2.23 -19.67
C PHE A 186 3.43 1.86 -19.05
N GLY A 187 4.48 1.72 -19.87
CA GLY A 187 5.85 1.40 -19.47
C GLY A 187 6.80 2.58 -19.65
N GLU A 188 7.71 2.73 -18.69
CA GLU A 188 8.91 3.57 -18.64
C GLU A 188 8.87 4.89 -17.85
N SER A 189 7.72 5.49 -17.53
CA SER A 189 7.72 6.77 -16.76
C SER A 189 6.63 6.95 -15.71
N THR A 190 6.12 5.86 -15.14
CA THR A 190 5.16 5.94 -14.01
C THR A 190 5.92 5.86 -12.68
N LEU A 191 5.70 6.86 -11.81
CA LEU A 191 6.11 6.81 -10.41
C LEU A 191 5.46 5.61 -9.72
N LEU A 192 6.15 5.00 -8.76
CA LEU A 192 5.76 3.75 -8.11
C LEU A 192 4.41 3.84 -7.40
N ASP A 193 3.41 3.06 -7.82
CA ASP A 193 1.98 3.29 -7.51
C ASP A 193 1.57 3.39 -6.02
N THR A 194 2.24 2.72 -5.07
CA THR A 194 1.75 2.58 -3.67
C THR A 194 2.88 2.17 -2.71
N VAL A 195 2.84 2.65 -1.47
CA VAL A 195 3.72 2.22 -0.37
C VAL A 195 2.90 1.59 0.76
N GLY A 196 3.52 0.77 1.59
CA GLY A 196 2.79 0.15 2.70
C GLY A 196 3.67 -0.63 3.66
N ALA A 197 3.07 -1.03 4.78
CA ALA A 197 3.75 -1.69 5.89
C ALA A 197 2.84 -2.72 6.58
N VAL A 198 3.49 -3.71 7.19
CA VAL A 198 2.91 -4.69 8.11
C VAL A 198 3.83 -4.84 9.32
N CYS A 199 3.26 -5.04 10.49
CA CYS A 199 4.02 -5.13 11.74
C CYS A 199 3.39 -6.13 12.71
N VAL A 200 4.21 -6.69 13.59
CA VAL A 200 3.81 -7.30 14.87
C VAL A 200 4.60 -6.65 16.00
N ASP A 201 3.90 -6.22 17.05
CA ASP A 201 4.51 -5.60 18.23
C ASP A 201 4.89 -6.61 19.33
N ALA A 202 5.42 -6.10 20.44
CA ALA A 202 5.86 -6.91 21.58
C ALA A 202 4.72 -7.66 22.29
N PHE A 203 3.48 -7.21 22.09
CA PHE A 203 2.27 -7.81 22.65
C PHE A 203 1.65 -8.85 21.71
N GLY A 204 2.25 -9.06 20.53
CA GLY A 204 1.74 -9.98 19.52
C GLY A 204 0.61 -9.42 18.67
N ASN A 205 0.31 -8.11 18.78
CA ASN A 205 -0.69 -7.46 17.96
C ASN A 205 -0.12 -7.15 16.58
N VAL A 206 -0.92 -7.41 15.54
CA VAL A 206 -0.54 -7.09 14.17
C VAL A 206 -1.24 -5.83 13.67
N SER A 207 -0.59 -5.10 12.78
CA SER A 207 -1.20 -3.96 12.09
C SER A 207 -0.72 -3.88 10.65
N SER A 208 -1.51 -3.25 9.80
CA SER A 208 -1.15 -2.95 8.42
C SER A 208 -1.57 -1.55 8.01
N ALA A 209 -0.73 -0.91 7.19
CA ALA A 209 -0.94 0.43 6.66
C ALA A 209 -0.55 0.50 5.18
N VAL A 210 -1.24 1.35 4.42
CA VAL A 210 -1.02 1.56 2.98
C VAL A 210 -1.27 3.04 2.62
N SER A 211 -0.48 3.59 1.69
CA SER A 211 -0.63 4.96 1.20
C SER A 211 -0.28 5.08 -0.28
N SER A 212 -1.01 5.93 -1.02
CA SER A 212 -0.87 6.12 -2.47
C SER A 212 -1.31 7.51 -2.92
N GLY A 213 -0.63 8.09 -3.91
CA GLY A 213 -1.09 9.24 -4.69
C GLY A 213 -2.08 8.86 -5.82
N GLY A 214 -2.24 7.57 -6.08
CA GLY A 214 -3.13 7.04 -7.12
C GLY A 214 -2.58 7.19 -8.55
N LEU A 215 -3.44 6.96 -9.54
CA LEU A 215 -3.05 7.00 -10.95
C LEU A 215 -2.67 8.41 -11.39
N LEU A 216 -1.64 8.47 -12.23
CA LEU A 216 -1.30 9.67 -12.98
C LEU A 216 -2.49 10.14 -13.83
N LEU A 217 -2.78 11.44 -13.80
CA LEU A 217 -3.87 12.07 -14.53
C LEU A 217 -5.27 11.53 -14.17
N LYS A 218 -5.42 10.97 -12.96
CA LYS A 218 -6.73 10.60 -12.45
C LYS A 218 -7.70 11.77 -12.47
N HIS A 219 -8.98 11.47 -12.64
CA HIS A 219 -10.03 12.43 -12.34
C HIS A 219 -9.96 12.83 -10.87
N CYS A 220 -10.19 14.11 -10.56
CA CYS A 220 -10.21 14.56 -9.17
C CYS A 220 -11.31 13.85 -8.39
N GLY A 221 -11.03 13.49 -7.14
CA GLY A 221 -11.93 12.69 -6.31
C GLY A 221 -11.93 11.19 -6.63
N ARG A 222 -11.09 10.69 -7.56
CA ARG A 222 -10.90 9.25 -7.75
C ARG A 222 -10.23 8.65 -6.53
N ILE A 223 -10.90 7.65 -5.94
CA ILE A 223 -10.41 6.85 -4.83
C ILE A 223 -9.80 5.54 -5.33
N GLY A 224 -8.57 5.24 -4.89
CA GLY A 224 -7.90 3.96 -5.07
C GLY A 224 -8.10 2.99 -3.90
N GLN A 225 -7.45 1.83 -3.99
CA GLN A 225 -7.58 0.76 -2.99
C GLN A 225 -7.09 1.15 -1.60
N ALA A 226 -6.16 2.11 -1.50
CA ALA A 226 -5.48 2.43 -0.25
C ALA A 226 -6.41 2.94 0.85
N SER A 227 -7.54 3.56 0.50
CA SER A 227 -8.53 4.03 1.48
C SER A 227 -9.77 3.14 1.59
N VAL A 228 -9.86 2.08 0.77
CA VAL A 228 -11.04 1.19 0.73
C VAL A 228 -10.81 -0.02 1.63
N TYR A 229 -11.72 -0.18 2.60
CA TYR A 229 -11.69 -1.27 3.57
C TYR A 229 -11.52 -2.65 2.91
N GLY A 230 -10.57 -3.44 3.41
CA GLY A 230 -10.27 -4.78 2.90
C GLY A 230 -9.56 -4.85 1.55
N SER A 231 -9.35 -3.73 0.86
CA SER A 231 -8.73 -3.73 -0.47
C SER A 231 -7.24 -3.42 -0.42
N GLY A 232 -6.86 -2.32 0.25
CA GLY A 232 -5.47 -1.87 0.34
C GLY A 232 -4.69 -2.49 1.49
N CYS A 233 -5.31 -2.62 2.67
CA CYS A 233 -4.69 -3.26 3.82
C CYS A 233 -5.70 -4.10 4.62
N TRP A 234 -5.18 -5.04 5.41
CA TRP A 234 -5.93 -5.85 6.36
C TRP A 234 -5.05 -6.21 7.56
N ALA A 235 -5.61 -6.27 8.75
CA ALA A 235 -4.94 -6.78 9.95
C ALA A 235 -5.98 -7.45 10.86
N GLU A 236 -5.63 -8.60 11.40
CA GLU A 236 -6.50 -9.40 12.26
C GLU A 236 -5.64 -10.20 13.23
N ASN A 237 -5.81 -9.94 14.53
CA ASN A 237 -5.21 -10.78 15.56
C ASN A 237 -5.91 -12.13 15.58
N SER A 238 -5.16 -13.15 16.02
CA SER A 238 -5.78 -14.44 16.25
C SER A 238 -6.83 -14.40 17.37
N LEU A 239 -7.92 -15.13 17.16
CA LEU A 239 -8.95 -15.40 18.18
C LEU A 239 -8.72 -16.72 18.91
N SER A 240 -7.76 -17.55 18.48
CA SER A 240 -7.44 -18.85 19.11
C SER A 240 -5.99 -19.28 18.84
N THR A 241 -5.46 -20.19 19.66
CA THR A 241 -4.10 -20.73 19.47
C THR A 241 -3.93 -21.52 18.16
N GLU A 242 -5.00 -21.81 17.44
CA GLU A 242 -4.99 -22.58 16.18
C GLU A 242 -4.85 -21.70 14.93
N LYS A 243 -5.07 -20.38 15.06
CA LYS A 243 -4.92 -19.43 13.96
C LYS A 243 -3.77 -18.46 14.25
N PRO A 244 -3.00 -18.04 13.24
CA PRO A 244 -2.04 -16.97 13.39
C PRO A 244 -2.72 -15.61 13.32
N SER A 245 -2.15 -14.60 13.97
CA SER A 245 -2.44 -13.21 13.65
C SER A 245 -1.91 -12.91 12.25
N ILE A 246 -2.62 -12.14 11.43
CA ILE A 246 -2.25 -11.87 10.05
C ILE A 246 -2.39 -10.38 9.69
N ALA A 247 -1.45 -9.86 8.92
CA ALA A 247 -1.50 -8.52 8.36
C ALA A 247 -1.06 -8.51 6.90
N CYS A 248 -1.67 -7.66 6.08
CA CYS A 248 -1.42 -7.60 4.65
C CYS A 248 -1.53 -6.18 4.11
N SER A 249 -0.56 -5.77 3.28
CA SER A 249 -0.60 -4.54 2.49
C SER A 249 -0.48 -4.84 0.99
N ALA A 250 -1.38 -4.26 0.19
CA ALA A 250 -1.50 -4.49 -1.25
C ALA A 250 -1.09 -3.27 -2.08
N THR A 251 -0.56 -3.52 -3.27
CA THR A 251 -0.09 -2.50 -4.22
C THR A 251 -0.42 -2.92 -5.65
N GLY A 252 -0.65 -1.94 -6.54
CA GLY A 252 -0.94 -2.20 -7.96
C GLY A 252 -2.12 -1.37 -8.46
N VAL A 253 -2.82 -1.89 -9.46
CA VAL A 253 -3.96 -1.17 -10.07
C VAL A 253 -5.16 -1.18 -9.11
N GLY A 254 -5.48 0.00 -8.57
CA GLY A 254 -6.47 0.16 -7.50
C GLY A 254 -7.85 -0.41 -7.83
N GLU A 255 -8.36 -0.21 -9.05
CA GLU A 255 -9.67 -0.73 -9.46
C GLU A 255 -9.74 -2.25 -9.37
N TYR A 256 -8.65 -2.95 -9.67
CA TYR A 256 -8.61 -4.41 -9.67
C TYR A 256 -8.56 -4.91 -8.22
N LEU A 257 -7.74 -4.28 -7.39
CA LEU A 257 -7.61 -4.59 -5.97
C LEU A 257 -8.92 -4.34 -5.20
N ILE A 258 -9.66 -3.27 -5.53
CA ILE A 258 -11.00 -3.00 -4.98
C ILE A 258 -11.99 -4.07 -5.42
N LYS A 259 -12.06 -4.37 -6.72
CA LYS A 259 -13.01 -5.35 -7.27
C LYS A 259 -12.83 -6.75 -6.69
N THR A 260 -11.62 -7.09 -6.25
CA THR A 260 -11.32 -8.38 -5.65
C THR A 260 -11.22 -8.34 -4.13
N VAL A 261 -11.41 -7.18 -3.48
CA VAL A 261 -11.24 -6.98 -2.03
C VAL A 261 -9.93 -7.63 -1.54
N PHE A 262 -8.84 -7.33 -2.25
CA PHE A 262 -7.71 -8.25 -2.36
C PHE A 262 -7.00 -8.54 -1.03
N ALA A 263 -6.70 -7.52 -0.22
CA ALA A 263 -5.96 -7.69 1.02
C ALA A 263 -6.71 -8.62 2.00
N LYS A 264 -8.02 -8.40 2.18
CA LYS A 264 -8.87 -9.23 3.03
C LYS A 264 -8.95 -10.67 2.51
N GLU A 265 -9.24 -10.84 1.23
CA GLU A 265 -9.40 -12.17 0.62
C GLU A 265 -8.10 -13.00 0.66
N CYS A 266 -6.95 -12.33 0.53
CA CYS A 266 -5.65 -12.95 0.76
C CYS A 266 -5.50 -13.42 2.22
N CYS A 267 -5.74 -12.55 3.19
CA CYS A 267 -5.64 -12.89 4.60
C CYS A 267 -6.56 -14.05 5.00
N GLN A 268 -7.84 -13.96 4.65
CA GLN A 268 -8.82 -14.99 5.00
C GLN A 268 -8.41 -16.37 4.48
N MET A 269 -8.00 -16.45 3.20
CA MET A 269 -7.62 -17.73 2.61
C MET A 269 -6.29 -18.28 3.17
N LEU A 270 -5.36 -17.42 3.57
CA LEU A 270 -4.09 -17.81 4.20
C LEU A 270 -4.25 -18.23 5.67
N CYS A 271 -5.30 -17.75 6.34
CA CYS A 271 -5.67 -18.21 7.67
C CYS A 271 -6.40 -19.57 7.63
N ASP A 272 -7.25 -19.81 6.62
CA ASP A 272 -8.07 -21.03 6.57
C ASP A 272 -7.33 -22.28 6.04
N ASN A 273 -6.24 -22.16 5.29
CA ASN A 273 -5.53 -23.30 4.66
C ASN A 273 -4.29 -23.83 5.42
N VAL A 274 -4.06 -23.38 6.66
CA VAL A 274 -3.08 -23.87 7.66
C VAL A 274 -1.56 -23.86 7.30
N ASN A 275 -0.80 -23.31 8.27
CA ASN A 275 0.63 -23.25 8.58
C ASN A 275 1.63 -22.35 7.83
N SER A 276 1.63 -22.21 6.50
CA SER A 276 2.77 -21.51 5.86
C SER A 276 2.38 -20.52 4.76
N LEU A 277 3.19 -19.46 4.59
CA LEU A 277 3.10 -18.51 3.48
C LEU A 277 3.56 -19.08 2.13
N THR A 278 3.99 -20.34 2.06
CA THR A 278 4.25 -21.07 0.81
C THR A 278 3.06 -21.07 -0.14
N ALA A 279 1.83 -21.04 0.38
CA ALA A 279 0.60 -20.98 -0.41
C ALA A 279 0.30 -19.59 -0.99
N LEU A 280 1.08 -18.54 -0.65
CA LEU A 280 0.80 -17.17 -1.08
C LEU A 280 0.68 -17.01 -2.60
N PRO A 281 1.53 -17.62 -3.45
CA PRO A 281 1.36 -17.53 -4.90
C PRO A 281 0.05 -18.14 -5.40
N ASP A 282 -0.40 -19.25 -4.81
CA ASP A 282 -1.65 -19.91 -5.20
C ASP A 282 -2.87 -19.11 -4.75
N VAL A 283 -2.83 -18.55 -3.53
CA VAL A 283 -3.85 -17.62 -3.05
C VAL A 283 -3.91 -16.39 -3.95
N PHE A 284 -2.76 -15.81 -4.29
CA PHE A 284 -2.67 -14.66 -5.20
C PHE A 284 -3.31 -15.00 -6.56
N ARG A 285 -2.96 -16.15 -7.15
CA ARG A 285 -3.52 -16.60 -8.42
C ARG A 285 -5.04 -16.70 -8.33
N LYS A 286 -5.56 -17.43 -7.34
CA LYS A 286 -6.99 -17.68 -7.18
C LYS A 286 -7.79 -16.40 -6.91
N LYS A 287 -7.28 -15.53 -6.04
CA LYS A 287 -8.00 -14.32 -5.59
C LYS A 287 -7.82 -13.13 -6.51
N PHE A 288 -6.81 -13.12 -7.38
CA PHE A 288 -6.54 -12.03 -8.30
C PHE A 288 -6.54 -12.46 -9.77
N LEU A 289 -5.54 -13.26 -10.20
CA LEU A 289 -5.39 -13.61 -11.62
C LEU A 289 -6.60 -14.34 -12.20
N ASP A 290 -7.16 -15.28 -11.44
CA ASP A 290 -8.30 -16.09 -11.88
C ASP A 290 -9.64 -15.50 -11.41
N SER A 291 -9.62 -14.29 -10.83
CA SER A 291 -10.80 -13.67 -10.26
C SER A 291 -11.85 -13.33 -11.33
N PRO A 292 -13.13 -13.71 -11.14
CA PRO A 292 -14.19 -13.43 -12.09
C PRO A 292 -14.46 -11.93 -12.26
N TYR A 293 -14.17 -11.12 -11.23
CA TYR A 293 -14.43 -9.67 -11.22
C TYR A 293 -13.52 -8.88 -12.16
N ILE A 294 -12.39 -9.46 -12.56
CA ILE A 294 -11.42 -8.86 -13.48
C ILE A 294 -11.10 -9.78 -14.67
N ARG A 295 -12.03 -10.68 -15.03
CA ARG A 295 -11.85 -11.64 -16.12
C ARG A 295 -11.58 -11.01 -17.50
N THR A 296 -12.09 -9.79 -17.74
CA THR A 296 -11.95 -9.07 -19.01
C THR A 296 -10.70 -8.18 -19.06
N VAL A 297 -9.92 -8.14 -17.98
CA VAL A 297 -8.70 -7.33 -17.91
C VAL A 297 -7.56 -8.10 -18.57
N GLY A 298 -6.92 -7.49 -19.58
CA GLY A 298 -5.78 -8.07 -20.27
C GLY A 298 -4.56 -8.23 -19.34
N GLN A 299 -4.08 -7.13 -18.76
CA GLN A 299 -2.90 -7.16 -17.87
C GLN A 299 -3.27 -6.90 -16.41
N LYS A 300 -3.03 -7.88 -15.53
CA LYS A 300 -3.41 -7.84 -14.11
C LYS A 300 -2.20 -7.56 -13.22
N LEU A 301 -1.88 -6.29 -13.01
CA LEU A 301 -0.71 -5.85 -12.24
C LEU A 301 -1.05 -5.62 -10.77
N ALA A 302 -0.45 -6.42 -9.89
CA ALA A 302 -0.55 -6.27 -8.44
C ALA A 302 0.65 -6.86 -7.71
N GLY A 303 0.75 -6.52 -6.43
CA GLY A 303 1.65 -7.12 -5.46
C GLY A 303 1.03 -7.07 -4.05
N VAL A 304 1.55 -7.91 -3.17
CA VAL A 304 1.09 -8.06 -1.79
C VAL A 304 2.27 -8.35 -0.87
N LEU A 305 2.22 -7.79 0.34
CA LEU A 305 3.13 -8.06 1.44
C LEU A 305 2.29 -8.60 2.60
N VAL A 306 2.60 -9.79 3.10
CA VAL A 306 1.84 -10.49 4.13
C VAL A 306 2.75 -10.87 5.30
N LEU A 307 2.28 -10.63 6.52
CA LEU A 307 2.90 -11.07 7.76
C LEU A 307 1.94 -12.02 8.48
N LYS A 308 2.39 -13.22 8.84
CA LYS A 308 1.70 -14.12 9.78
C LYS A 308 2.51 -14.18 11.07
N SER A 309 1.88 -13.94 12.21
CA SER A 309 2.52 -14.04 13.53
C SER A 309 1.95 -15.21 14.31
N TYR A 310 2.86 -16.02 14.85
CA TYR A 310 2.60 -17.09 15.78
C TYR A 310 3.22 -16.67 17.12
N SER A 311 2.64 -15.64 17.72
CA SER A 311 3.21 -14.94 18.87
C SER A 311 3.46 -15.88 20.06
N ASP A 312 2.55 -16.85 20.29
CA ASP A 312 2.67 -17.89 21.31
C ASP A 312 3.85 -18.85 21.06
N GLU A 313 4.21 -19.06 19.81
CA GLU A 313 5.35 -19.89 19.38
C GLU A 313 6.64 -19.05 19.19
N GLY A 314 6.55 -17.73 19.33
CA GLY A 314 7.69 -16.81 19.29
C GLY A 314 8.31 -16.60 17.90
N TYR A 315 7.55 -16.80 16.81
CA TYR A 315 8.03 -16.55 15.44
C TYR A 315 6.97 -15.88 14.56
N CYS A 316 7.43 -15.33 13.44
CA CYS A 316 6.56 -14.82 12.38
C CYS A 316 7.06 -15.26 11.00
N GLU A 317 6.16 -15.30 10.03
CA GLU A 317 6.44 -15.52 8.62
C GLU A 317 6.15 -14.24 7.83
N LEU A 318 7.07 -13.85 6.96
CA LEU A 318 6.91 -12.76 6.01
C LEU A 318 6.86 -13.33 4.60
N GLY A 319 5.83 -12.96 3.84
CA GLY A 319 5.67 -13.34 2.45
C GLY A 319 5.41 -12.12 1.57
N TRP A 320 5.88 -12.16 0.34
CA TRP A 320 5.48 -11.20 -0.69
C TRP A 320 5.28 -11.90 -2.02
N ALA A 321 4.32 -11.43 -2.81
CA ALA A 321 4.08 -11.93 -4.15
C ALA A 321 3.63 -10.79 -5.08
N HIS A 322 3.98 -10.87 -6.36
CA HIS A 322 3.57 -9.87 -7.35
C HIS A 322 3.56 -10.43 -8.79
N THR A 323 2.79 -9.76 -9.65
CA THR A 323 2.71 -10.01 -11.09
C THR A 323 3.42 -8.96 -11.94
N THR A 324 3.90 -7.90 -11.30
CA THR A 324 4.63 -6.79 -11.93
C THR A 324 6.09 -7.16 -12.19
N LYS A 325 6.82 -6.33 -12.95
CA LYS A 325 8.24 -6.54 -13.25
C LYS A 325 9.10 -6.65 -11.99
N THR A 326 8.84 -5.80 -10.99
CA THR A 326 9.58 -5.76 -9.73
C THR A 326 8.71 -5.30 -8.57
N MET A 327 9.03 -5.77 -7.36
CA MET A 327 8.54 -5.25 -6.09
C MET A 327 9.72 -5.14 -5.12
N ILE A 328 9.87 -4.00 -4.44
CA ILE A 328 10.94 -3.83 -3.45
C ILE A 328 10.36 -3.92 -2.05
N VAL A 329 10.94 -4.80 -1.24
CA VAL A 329 10.52 -5.10 0.13
C VAL A 329 11.68 -4.84 1.08
N GLY A 330 11.41 -4.18 2.20
CA GLY A 330 12.31 -4.08 3.33
C GLY A 330 11.70 -4.72 4.57
N TYR A 331 12.54 -5.22 5.47
CA TYR A 331 12.09 -5.77 6.75
C TYR A 331 13.19 -5.70 7.80
N MET A 332 12.77 -5.68 9.06
CA MET A 332 13.65 -5.68 10.21
C MET A 332 12.98 -6.34 11.41
N ASN A 333 13.74 -7.17 12.10
CA ASN A 333 13.38 -7.72 13.40
C ASN A 333 13.91 -6.79 14.50
N VAL A 334 13.16 -6.60 15.59
CA VAL A 334 13.56 -5.80 16.76
C VAL A 334 14.86 -6.32 17.39
N SER A 335 15.09 -7.64 17.42
CA SER A 335 16.34 -8.24 17.90
C SER A 335 17.49 -8.14 16.88
N GLY A 336 17.19 -7.75 15.64
CA GLY A 336 18.13 -7.68 14.54
C GLY A 336 19.00 -6.41 14.57
N LYS A 337 20.30 -6.56 14.28
CA LYS A 337 21.25 -5.42 14.24
C LYS A 337 21.06 -4.46 13.06
N LYS A 338 20.44 -4.89 11.96
CA LYS A 338 20.30 -4.08 10.74
C LYS A 338 19.07 -4.45 9.91
N PRO A 339 18.45 -3.49 9.22
CA PRO A 339 17.37 -3.77 8.28
C PRO A 339 17.87 -4.41 6.98
N PHE A 340 17.02 -5.23 6.39
CA PHE A 340 17.24 -5.84 5.08
C PHE A 340 16.33 -5.19 4.04
N ALA A 341 16.76 -5.21 2.78
CA ALA A 341 15.92 -4.85 1.65
C ALA A 341 16.28 -5.71 0.44
N VAL A 342 15.26 -6.17 -0.27
CA VAL A 342 15.35 -7.06 -1.43
C VAL A 342 14.57 -6.47 -2.60
N VAL A 343 15.10 -6.68 -3.80
CA VAL A 343 14.36 -6.41 -5.03
C VAL A 343 13.84 -7.77 -5.49
N SER A 344 12.54 -7.98 -5.37
CA SER A 344 11.86 -9.11 -5.98
C SER A 344 11.64 -8.78 -7.45
N ALA A 345 12.15 -9.61 -8.35
CA ALA A 345 12.08 -9.38 -9.78
C ALA A 345 11.52 -10.61 -10.48
N GLN A 346 10.71 -10.37 -11.51
CA GLN A 346 10.31 -11.43 -12.44
C GLN A 346 11.51 -11.99 -13.19
N PRO A 347 11.59 -13.32 -13.40
CA PRO A 347 12.56 -13.92 -14.30
C PRO A 347 12.56 -13.27 -15.70
N GLU A 348 13.69 -13.35 -16.37
CA GLU A 348 13.79 -12.92 -17.76
C GLU A 348 12.85 -13.74 -18.64
N GLY A 349 12.12 -13.07 -19.55
CA GLY A 349 11.11 -13.71 -20.41
C GLY A 349 9.72 -13.88 -19.80
N SER A 350 9.51 -13.53 -18.52
CA SER A 350 8.19 -13.55 -17.89
C SER A 350 7.20 -12.58 -18.54
N ARG A 351 5.93 -13.00 -18.66
CA ARG A 351 4.81 -12.14 -19.02
C ARG A 351 4.23 -11.45 -17.79
N TYR A 352 4.43 -10.13 -17.68
CA TYR A 352 3.92 -9.34 -16.56
C TYR A 352 2.40 -9.27 -16.58
N GLY A 353 1.77 -9.47 -15.43
CA GLY A 353 0.33 -9.55 -15.29
C GLY A 353 -0.28 -10.95 -15.49
N GLU A 354 0.53 -11.94 -15.88
CA GLU A 354 0.09 -13.35 -16.07
C GLU A 354 0.87 -14.32 -15.16
N SER A 355 2.14 -14.01 -14.90
CA SER A 355 3.04 -14.80 -14.06
C SER A 355 3.12 -14.21 -12.65
N ILE A 356 3.36 -15.06 -11.64
CA ILE A 356 3.53 -14.64 -10.25
C ILE A 356 4.94 -14.99 -9.81
N VAL A 357 5.62 -14.03 -9.18
CA VAL A 357 6.78 -14.31 -8.32
C VAL A 357 6.35 -14.17 -6.88
N GLY A 358 6.69 -15.15 -6.06
CA GLY A 358 6.49 -15.12 -4.62
C GLY A 358 7.74 -15.53 -3.87
N SER A 359 7.86 -15.07 -2.63
CA SER A 359 8.89 -15.51 -1.70
C SER A 359 8.37 -15.42 -0.28
N GLU A 360 8.90 -16.27 0.59
CA GLU A 360 8.61 -16.27 2.01
C GLU A 360 9.90 -16.40 2.85
N LYS A 361 9.81 -15.98 4.11
CA LYS A 361 10.86 -16.09 5.13
C LYS A 361 10.26 -16.20 6.51
N SER A 362 10.83 -17.06 7.35
CA SER A 362 10.45 -17.18 8.77
C SER A 362 11.50 -16.53 9.68
N PHE A 363 11.05 -15.92 10.77
CA PHE A 363 11.90 -15.20 11.73
C PHE A 363 11.47 -15.52 13.15
N LYS A 364 12.44 -15.83 14.02
CA LYS A 364 12.21 -15.84 15.48
C LYS A 364 12.05 -14.41 15.97
N LEU A 365 11.03 -14.13 16.77
CA LEU A 365 10.80 -12.80 17.33
C LEU A 365 11.73 -12.50 18.52
N SER A 366 12.24 -13.52 19.21
CA SER A 366 13.19 -13.40 20.33
C SER A 366 14.64 -13.69 19.95
#